data_AF-A0A4D9ETY8-F1
#
_entry.id   AF-A0A4D9ETY8-F1
#
_cell.length_a   1.000
_cell.length_b   1.000
_cell.length_c   1.000
_cell.angle_alpha   90.00
_cell.angle_beta   90.00
_cell.angle_gamma   90.00
#
_symmetry.space_group_name_H-M   'P 1'
#
loop_
_entity.id
_entity.type
_entity.pdbx_description
1 polymer ?
#
loop_
_entity_poly.entity_id
_entity_poly.type
_entity_poly.pdbx_seq_one_letter_code
_entity_poly.pdbx_strand_id
1 'polypeptide(L)'
;MAAAGARRRRLLRLLMQLGSVLLTRFPFWNCLSALMLFAERADARRKPDIPVPYLYLDMGAAVLCASFMSFGVKRRWFALGAALQLAVSTYAAYIGGYVHYGDWLKVRMYSRTIAIIGGFLILASGAGEIYRQKPRSRSLQSTGQVFLGIYLICVAYSLQHSKEDRLAYLNHILGGEITLQLLFILYGVLALSFLSGYYISTAAQILSVILPLVILFIDGNLGYWHDSRRVEFWNQMKLIGQNVGIFGAVIILATDG
;
A
#
# COMPACT_ATOMS: atom_id res chain seq x y z
N MET A 1 -31.79 -14.59 15.93
CA MET A 1 -30.39 -14.97 15.60
C MET A 1 -30.08 -14.97 14.10
N ALA A 2 -30.97 -15.43 13.21
CA ALA A 2 -30.75 -15.42 11.75
C ALA A 2 -30.51 -14.02 11.12
N ALA A 3 -31.21 -12.99 11.61
CA ALA A 3 -31.06 -11.61 11.12
C ALA A 3 -29.68 -10.99 11.40
N ALA A 4 -29.05 -11.32 12.53
CA ALA A 4 -27.71 -10.86 12.88
C ALA A 4 -26.65 -11.50 11.96
N GLY A 5 -26.81 -12.79 11.64
CA GLY A 5 -25.95 -13.48 10.69
C GLY A 5 -26.08 -12.98 9.24
N ALA A 6 -27.28 -12.54 8.84
CA ALA A 6 -27.50 -11.90 7.53
C ALA A 6 -26.86 -10.50 7.45
N ARG A 7 -26.99 -9.70 8.52
CA ARG A 7 -26.37 -8.36 8.62
C ARG A 7 -24.84 -8.45 8.61
N ARG A 8 -24.24 -9.39 9.35
CA ARG A 8 -22.79 -9.65 9.34
C ARG A 8 -22.28 -10.05 7.95
N ARG A 9 -22.98 -10.96 7.26
CA ARG A 9 -22.63 -11.36 5.88
C ARG A 9 -22.78 -10.24 4.87
N ARG A 10 -23.70 -9.29 5.08
CA ARG A 10 -23.82 -8.09 4.24
C ARG A 10 -22.68 -7.11 4.50
N LEU A 11 -22.34 -6.89 5.77
CA LEU A 11 -21.22 -6.03 6.18
C LEU A 11 -19.88 -6.53 5.62
N LEU A 12 -19.59 -7.83 5.75
CA LEU A 12 -18.36 -8.43 5.20
C LEU A 12 -18.29 -8.27 3.68
N ARG A 13 -19.42 -8.44 2.98
CA ARG A 13 -19.49 -8.20 1.52
C ARG A 13 -19.22 -6.75 1.16
N LEU A 14 -19.75 -5.79 1.91
CA LEU A 14 -19.49 -4.37 1.68
C LEU A 14 -18.03 -4.00 1.93
N LEU A 15 -17.43 -4.51 3.01
CA LEU A 15 -16.01 -4.31 3.30
C LEU A 15 -15.11 -4.91 2.21
N MET A 16 -15.41 -6.13 1.78
CA MET A 16 -14.69 -6.78 0.68
C MET A 16 -14.81 -5.98 -0.62
N GLN A 17 -16.01 -5.48 -0.96
CA GLN A 17 -16.22 -4.62 -2.12
C GLN A 17 -15.40 -3.33 -2.01
N LEU A 18 -15.42 -2.68 -0.84
CA LEU A 18 -14.67 -1.46 -0.56
C LEU A 18 -13.17 -1.69 -0.75
N GLY A 19 -12.59 -2.73 -0.15
CA GLY A 19 -11.18 -3.05 -0.33
C GLY A 19 -10.82 -3.32 -1.79
N SER A 20 -11.73 -3.99 -2.50
CA SER A 20 -11.58 -4.25 -3.93
C SER A 20 -11.61 -2.97 -4.78
N VAL A 21 -12.45 -1.99 -4.43
CA VAL A 21 -12.55 -0.69 -5.12
C VAL A 21 -11.32 0.16 -4.83
N LEU A 22 -10.84 0.18 -3.58
CA LEU A 22 -9.62 0.92 -3.22
C LEU A 22 -8.41 0.43 -4.04
N LEU A 23 -8.24 -0.88 -4.16
CA LEU A 23 -7.13 -1.46 -4.94
C LEU A 23 -7.27 -1.20 -6.45
N THR A 24 -8.47 -1.29 -7.03
CA THR A 24 -8.62 -1.07 -8.48
C THR A 24 -8.52 0.39 -8.88
N ARG A 25 -8.80 1.31 -7.94
CA ARG A 25 -8.65 2.75 -8.15
C ARG A 25 -7.26 3.28 -7.79
N PHE A 26 -6.47 2.53 -7.03
CA PHE A 26 -5.11 2.90 -6.66
C PHE A 26 -4.23 3.35 -7.85
N PRO A 27 -4.19 2.65 -9.01
CA PRO A 27 -3.28 3.07 -10.07
C PRO A 27 -3.67 4.42 -10.70
N PHE A 28 -4.96 4.82 -10.67
CA PHE A 28 -5.37 6.17 -11.06
C PHE A 28 -4.79 7.22 -10.10
N TRP A 29 -4.89 6.97 -8.78
CA TRP A 29 -4.32 7.87 -7.78
C TRP A 29 -2.79 7.95 -7.87
N ASN A 30 -2.12 6.81 -8.07
CA ASN A 30 -0.68 6.75 -8.25
C ASN A 30 -0.24 7.53 -9.50
N CYS A 31 -0.99 7.42 -10.60
CA CYS A 31 -0.75 8.18 -11.82
C CYS A 31 -0.92 9.69 -11.62
N LEU A 32 -2.02 10.12 -10.98
CA LEU A 32 -2.29 11.52 -10.67
C LEU A 32 -1.21 12.11 -9.76
N SER A 33 -0.91 11.44 -8.65
CA SER A 33 0.10 11.91 -7.69
C SER A 33 1.52 11.92 -8.30
N ALA A 34 1.84 10.98 -9.19
CA ALA A 34 3.10 11.01 -9.93
C ALA A 34 3.19 12.22 -10.88
N LEU A 35 2.15 12.51 -11.65
CA LEU A 35 2.11 13.72 -12.50
C LEU A 35 2.34 14.99 -11.71
N MET A 36 1.60 15.13 -10.61
CA MET A 36 1.69 16.33 -9.79
C MET A 36 3.05 16.44 -9.09
N LEU A 37 3.67 15.32 -8.72
CA LEU A 37 5.04 15.30 -8.22
C LEU A 37 6.05 15.77 -9.29
N PHE A 38 5.88 15.35 -10.54
CA PHE A 38 6.74 15.82 -11.63
C PHE A 38 6.49 17.29 -11.96
N ALA A 39 5.25 17.79 -11.82
CA ALA A 39 4.94 19.20 -11.95
C ALA A 39 5.62 20.04 -10.85
N GLU A 40 5.49 19.65 -9.59
CA GLU A 40 6.16 20.30 -8.44
C GLU A 40 7.68 20.37 -8.63
N ARG A 41 8.26 19.29 -9.17
CA ARG A 41 9.69 19.24 -9.47
C ARG A 41 10.10 20.05 -10.69
N ALA A 42 9.25 20.12 -11.72
CA ALA A 42 9.48 20.95 -12.90
C ALA A 42 9.52 22.44 -12.51
N ASP A 43 8.61 22.87 -11.63
CA ASP A 43 8.60 24.23 -11.08
C ASP A 43 9.88 24.52 -10.28
N ALA A 44 10.39 23.52 -9.55
CA ALA A 44 11.66 23.58 -8.82
C ALA A 44 12.92 23.36 -9.71
N ARG A 45 12.78 23.29 -11.04
CA ARG A 45 13.85 22.99 -12.01
C ARG A 45 14.62 21.68 -11.74
N ARG A 46 13.98 20.70 -11.09
CA ARG A 46 14.52 19.35 -10.85
C ARG A 46 14.12 18.41 -11.97
N LYS A 47 15.04 17.50 -12.36
CA LYS A 47 14.75 16.48 -13.37
C LYS A 47 13.81 15.40 -12.80
N PRO A 48 12.93 14.80 -13.62
CA PRO A 48 12.09 13.68 -13.21
C PRO A 48 12.92 12.43 -12.87
N ASP A 49 12.41 11.58 -11.99
CA ASP A 49 13.09 10.34 -11.56
C ASP A 49 13.28 9.32 -12.70
N ILE A 50 12.47 9.45 -13.76
CA ILE A 50 12.38 8.51 -14.88
C ILE A 50 12.56 9.31 -16.18
N PRO A 51 13.29 8.76 -17.18
CA PRO A 51 13.34 9.35 -18.51
C PRO A 51 11.93 9.56 -19.10
N VAL A 52 11.68 10.78 -19.60
CA VAL A 52 10.37 11.27 -20.05
C VAL A 52 9.60 10.32 -20.99
N PRO A 53 10.22 9.61 -21.95
CA PRO A 53 9.49 8.67 -22.82
C PRO A 53 8.92 7.46 -22.06
N TYR A 54 9.67 6.93 -21.09
CA TYR A 54 9.22 5.81 -20.26
C TYR A 54 8.11 6.22 -19.31
N LEU A 55 8.11 7.49 -18.87
CA LEU A 55 7.07 8.04 -18.02
C LEU A 55 5.68 7.91 -18.65
N TYR A 56 5.52 8.37 -19.89
CA TYR A 56 4.23 8.37 -20.57
C TYR A 56 3.72 6.96 -20.86
N LEU A 57 4.62 6.03 -21.18
CA LEU A 57 4.27 4.62 -21.37
C LEU A 57 3.83 3.95 -20.07
N ASP A 58 4.57 4.19 -18.98
CA ASP A 58 4.25 3.65 -17.65
C ASP A 58 2.89 4.15 -17.14
N MET A 59 2.64 5.44 -17.33
CA MET A 59 1.37 6.09 -17.00
C MET A 59 0.21 5.59 -17.84
N GLY A 60 0.40 5.46 -19.16
CA GLY A 60 -0.59 4.88 -20.06
C GLY A 60 -0.95 3.46 -19.66
N ALA A 61 0.06 2.64 -19.34
CA ALA A 61 -0.15 1.28 -18.84
C ALA A 61 -0.91 1.26 -17.51
N ALA A 62 -0.59 2.15 -16.57
CA ALA A 62 -1.27 2.26 -15.28
C ALA A 62 -2.77 2.62 -15.46
N VAL A 63 -3.08 3.59 -16.33
CA VAL A 63 -4.45 4.03 -16.62
C VAL A 63 -5.25 2.93 -17.32
N LEU A 64 -4.65 2.22 -18.28
CA LEU A 64 -5.28 1.09 -18.96
C LEU A 64 -5.59 -0.04 -17.96
N CYS A 65 -4.60 -0.44 -17.15
CA CYS A 65 -4.79 -1.47 -16.13
C CYS A 65 -5.89 -1.09 -15.14
N ALA A 66 -5.91 0.16 -14.66
CA ALA A 66 -6.93 0.65 -13.73
C ALA A 66 -8.34 0.69 -14.37
N SER A 67 -8.43 1.10 -15.63
CA SER A 67 -9.70 1.16 -16.37
C SER A 67 -10.29 -0.24 -16.54
N PHE A 68 -9.52 -1.19 -17.06
CA PHE A 68 -10.01 -2.57 -17.25
C PHE A 68 -10.34 -3.27 -15.92
N MET A 69 -9.56 -3.01 -14.87
CA MET A 69 -9.88 -3.50 -13.52
C MET A 69 -11.18 -2.90 -12.98
N SER A 70 -11.48 -1.64 -13.30
CA SER A 70 -12.68 -0.93 -12.85
C SER A 70 -13.94 -1.37 -13.60
N PHE A 71 -13.82 -1.70 -14.89
CA PHE A 71 -14.91 -2.28 -15.69
C PHE A 71 -15.11 -3.79 -15.45
N GLY A 72 -14.25 -4.43 -14.65
CA GLY A 72 -14.37 -5.85 -14.31
C GLY A 72 -13.95 -6.81 -15.43
N VAL A 73 -13.35 -6.30 -16.51
CA VAL A 73 -12.89 -7.12 -17.64
C VAL A 73 -11.61 -7.85 -17.22
N LYS A 74 -11.63 -9.19 -17.19
CA LYS A 74 -10.45 -10.04 -16.87
C LYS A 74 -9.63 -9.53 -15.67
N ARG A 75 -10.30 -9.10 -14.60
CA ARG A 75 -9.71 -8.39 -13.44
C ARG A 75 -8.42 -9.01 -12.91
N ARG A 76 -8.33 -10.35 -12.86
CA ARG A 76 -7.14 -11.08 -12.39
C ARG A 76 -5.89 -10.83 -13.23
N TRP A 77 -6.03 -10.78 -14.56
CA TRP A 77 -4.91 -10.55 -15.48
C TRP A 77 -4.44 -9.10 -15.44
N PHE A 78 -5.36 -8.14 -15.36
CA PHE A 78 -5.00 -6.73 -15.25
C PHE A 78 -4.44 -6.36 -13.87
N ALA A 79 -4.82 -7.08 -12.81
CA ALA A 79 -4.16 -6.95 -11.51
C ALA A 79 -2.70 -7.44 -11.56
N LEU A 80 -2.41 -8.54 -12.27
CA LEU A 80 -1.03 -8.96 -12.54
C LEU A 80 -0.26 -7.95 -13.40
N GLY A 81 -0.91 -7.40 -14.43
CA GLY A 81 -0.36 -6.32 -15.24
C GLY A 81 0.01 -5.08 -14.42
N ALA A 82 -0.86 -4.66 -13.50
CA ALA A 82 -0.60 -3.55 -12.59
C ALA A 82 0.56 -3.84 -11.61
N ALA A 83 0.63 -5.07 -11.08
CA ALA A 83 1.75 -5.49 -10.23
C ALA A 83 3.09 -5.43 -10.98
N LEU A 84 3.11 -5.94 -12.23
CA LEU A 84 4.30 -5.91 -13.08
C LEU A 84 4.69 -4.48 -13.47
N GLN A 85 3.71 -3.66 -13.85
CA GLN A 85 3.91 -2.25 -14.19
C GLN A 85 4.54 -1.48 -13.02
N LEU A 86 4.01 -1.64 -11.80
CA LEU A 86 4.60 -1.02 -10.60
C LEU A 86 6.02 -1.51 -10.30
N ALA A 87 6.29 -2.80 -10.50
CA ALA A 87 7.64 -3.35 -10.33
C ALA A 87 8.64 -2.74 -11.33
N VAL A 88 8.26 -2.66 -12.61
CA VAL A 88 9.09 -2.07 -13.67
C VAL A 88 9.31 -0.57 -13.44
N SER A 89 8.24 0.16 -13.08
CA SER A 89 8.31 1.59 -12.77
C SER A 89 9.28 1.89 -11.61
N THR A 90 9.21 1.06 -10.55
CA THR A 90 10.10 1.19 -9.38
C THR A 90 11.54 0.89 -9.74
N TYR A 91 11.77 -0.14 -10.56
CA TYR A 91 13.10 -0.50 -11.04
C TYR A 91 13.70 0.58 -11.95
N ALA A 92 12.89 1.14 -12.84
CA ALA A 92 13.28 2.26 -13.70
C ALA A 92 13.65 3.50 -12.89
N ALA A 93 12.88 3.82 -11.85
CA ALA A 93 13.20 4.92 -10.93
C ALA A 93 14.49 4.68 -10.14
N TYR A 94 14.78 3.43 -9.76
CA TYR A 94 16.02 3.07 -9.08
C TYR A 94 17.26 3.25 -9.97
N ILE A 95 17.21 2.73 -11.21
CA ILE A 95 18.32 2.88 -12.19
C ILE A 95 18.48 4.31 -12.65
N GLY A 96 17.39 5.07 -12.73
CA GLY A 96 17.41 6.48 -13.13
C GLY A 96 18.34 7.33 -12.25
N GLY A 97 18.59 6.94 -11.00
CA GLY A 97 19.59 7.58 -10.14
C GLY A 97 19.26 9.02 -9.73
N TYR A 98 18.11 9.56 -10.15
CA TYR A 98 17.67 10.93 -9.89
C TYR A 98 16.88 11.09 -8.57
N VAL A 99 16.69 9.99 -7.83
CA VAL A 99 15.98 9.98 -6.54
C VAL A 99 16.89 10.50 -5.41
N HIS A 100 16.98 11.82 -5.29
CA HIS A 100 17.75 12.51 -4.23
C HIS A 100 17.03 12.55 -2.87
N TYR A 101 16.49 11.41 -2.43
CA TYR A 101 15.88 11.28 -1.10
C TYR A 101 16.85 10.67 -0.08
N GLY A 102 16.71 11.06 1.18
CA GLY A 102 17.41 10.41 2.29
C GLY A 102 17.02 8.92 2.40
N ASP A 103 17.93 8.11 2.93
CA ASP A 103 17.76 6.65 2.93
C ASP A 103 16.50 6.19 3.68
N TRP A 104 16.13 6.90 4.75
CA TRP A 104 14.89 6.65 5.49
C TRP A 104 13.63 6.77 4.61
N LEU A 105 13.57 7.80 3.74
CA LEU A 105 12.43 8.04 2.87
C LEU A 105 12.39 7.03 1.72
N LYS A 106 13.54 6.63 1.19
CA LYS A 106 13.65 5.54 0.20
C LYS A 106 13.09 4.22 0.75
N VAL A 107 13.45 3.86 1.99
CA VAL A 107 12.92 2.66 2.64
C VAL A 107 11.39 2.73 2.78
N ARG A 108 10.83 3.89 3.16
CA ARG A 108 9.36 4.08 3.21
C ARG A 108 8.69 3.95 1.84
N MET A 109 9.29 4.51 0.78
CA MET A 109 8.75 4.42 -0.58
C MET A 109 8.80 2.98 -1.12
N TYR A 110 9.93 2.30 -1.01
CA TYR A 110 10.10 0.94 -1.56
C TYR A 110 9.28 -0.10 -0.80
N SER A 111 9.25 -0.03 0.53
CA SER A 111 8.47 -0.96 1.36
C SER A 111 6.98 -0.89 1.04
N ARG A 112 6.41 0.31 0.91
CA ARG A 112 5.00 0.51 0.54
C ARG A 112 4.70 0.06 -0.89
N THR A 113 5.63 0.26 -1.81
CA THR A 113 5.48 -0.21 -3.20
C THR A 113 5.47 -1.73 -3.28
N ILE A 114 6.34 -2.42 -2.54
CA ILE A 114 6.34 -3.89 -2.41
C ILE A 114 5.01 -4.39 -1.84
N ALA A 115 4.51 -3.73 -0.79
CA ALA A 115 3.24 -4.09 -0.17
C ALA A 115 2.05 -4.01 -1.14
N ILE A 116 2.03 -3.00 -2.01
CA ILE A 116 0.97 -2.81 -3.01
C ILE A 116 1.06 -3.84 -4.13
N ILE A 117 2.27 -4.15 -4.60
CA ILE A 117 2.49 -5.26 -5.52
C ILE A 117 1.91 -6.54 -4.89
N GLY A 118 2.17 -6.76 -3.60
CA GLY A 118 1.55 -7.86 -2.83
C GLY A 118 0.02 -7.80 -2.81
N GLY A 119 -0.56 -6.62 -2.62
CA GLY A 119 -2.00 -6.38 -2.68
C GLY A 119 -2.61 -6.72 -4.05
N PHE A 120 -1.94 -6.37 -5.15
CA PHE A 120 -2.35 -6.73 -6.50
C PHE A 120 -2.23 -8.24 -6.77
N LEU A 121 -1.21 -8.92 -6.23
CA LEU A 121 -1.10 -10.39 -6.30
C LEU A 121 -2.23 -11.09 -5.54
N ILE A 122 -2.61 -10.57 -4.37
CA ILE A 122 -3.77 -11.06 -3.61
C ILE A 122 -5.04 -10.88 -4.43
N LEU A 123 -5.26 -9.71 -5.02
CA LEU A 123 -6.42 -9.46 -5.89
C LEU A 123 -6.42 -10.39 -7.12
N ALA A 124 -5.26 -10.59 -7.74
CA ALA A 124 -5.08 -11.48 -8.89
C ALA A 124 -5.33 -12.96 -8.56
N SER A 125 -5.08 -13.38 -7.31
CA SER A 125 -5.41 -14.74 -6.84
C SER A 125 -6.91 -15.05 -6.88
N GLY A 126 -7.75 -14.02 -7.04
CA GLY A 126 -9.21 -14.09 -6.99
C GLY A 126 -9.75 -13.91 -5.57
N ALA A 127 -8.99 -13.30 -4.66
CA ALA A 127 -9.48 -12.84 -3.37
C ALA A 127 -10.34 -11.57 -3.59
N GLY A 128 -11.56 -11.53 -3.05
CA GLY A 128 -12.47 -10.38 -3.21
C GLY A 128 -13.50 -10.46 -4.35
N GLU A 129 -13.56 -11.56 -5.11
CA GLU A 129 -14.59 -11.80 -6.13
C GLU A 129 -15.83 -12.49 -5.52
N ILE A 130 -17.00 -11.83 -5.59
CA ILE A 130 -18.27 -12.36 -5.03
C ILE A 130 -18.77 -13.60 -5.80
N TYR A 131 -18.56 -13.63 -7.12
CA TYR A 131 -18.97 -14.73 -7.99
C TYR A 131 -17.73 -15.36 -8.62
N ARG A 132 -17.20 -16.40 -7.96
CA ARG A 132 -15.95 -17.06 -8.37
C ARG A 132 -16.22 -18.06 -9.48
N GLN A 133 -15.76 -17.77 -10.70
CA GLN A 133 -15.81 -18.73 -11.82
C GLN A 133 -14.58 -19.66 -11.88
N LYS A 134 -13.44 -19.26 -11.30
CA LYS A 134 -12.20 -20.04 -11.27
C LYS A 134 -11.67 -20.23 -9.85
N PRO A 135 -11.06 -21.40 -9.53
CA PRO A 135 -10.47 -21.67 -8.22
C PRO A 135 -9.35 -20.68 -7.87
N ARG A 136 -9.06 -20.53 -6.58
CA ARG A 136 -8.03 -19.61 -6.05
C ARG A 136 -6.64 -20.13 -6.43
N SER A 137 -5.78 -19.24 -6.91
CA SER A 137 -4.35 -19.54 -6.99
C SER A 137 -3.71 -19.36 -5.63
N ARG A 138 -3.39 -20.48 -4.95
CA ARG A 138 -2.77 -20.45 -3.61
C ARG A 138 -1.35 -19.85 -3.64
N SER A 139 -0.61 -20.03 -4.74
CA SER A 139 0.75 -19.50 -4.88
C SER A 139 0.75 -17.97 -4.92
N LEU A 140 -0.06 -17.35 -5.79
CA LEU A 140 -0.14 -15.88 -5.92
C LEU A 140 -0.51 -15.20 -4.60
N GLN A 141 -1.47 -15.78 -3.88
CA GLN A 141 -1.89 -15.21 -2.62
C GLN A 141 -0.82 -15.34 -1.54
N SER A 142 -0.17 -16.51 -1.45
CA SER A 142 0.96 -16.72 -0.53
C SER A 142 2.09 -15.72 -0.80
N THR A 143 2.46 -15.52 -2.08
CA THR A 143 3.46 -14.52 -2.46
C THR A 143 3.03 -13.10 -2.05
N GLY A 144 1.77 -12.73 -2.25
CA GLY A 144 1.27 -11.42 -1.83
C GLY A 144 1.25 -11.23 -0.30
N GLN A 145 0.97 -12.28 0.47
CA GLN A 145 1.08 -12.27 1.94
C GLN A 145 2.52 -12.10 2.40
N VAL A 146 3.47 -12.77 1.76
CA VAL A 146 4.90 -12.60 2.04
C VAL A 146 5.35 -11.15 1.79
N PHE A 147 4.89 -10.51 0.71
CA PHE A 147 5.20 -9.10 0.44
C PHE A 147 4.62 -8.15 1.50
N LEU A 148 3.42 -8.42 2.01
CA LEU A 148 2.88 -7.68 3.16
C LEU A 148 3.70 -7.92 4.44
N GLY A 149 4.17 -9.15 4.67
CA GLY A 149 5.07 -9.48 5.78
C GLY A 149 6.39 -8.70 5.71
N ILE A 150 7.04 -8.68 4.54
CA ILE A 150 8.27 -7.91 4.31
C ILE A 150 8.04 -6.42 4.59
N TYR A 151 6.92 -5.87 4.10
CA TYR A 151 6.54 -4.48 4.39
C TYR A 151 6.45 -4.20 5.89
N LEU A 152 5.80 -5.07 6.67
CA LEU A 152 5.67 -4.90 8.12
C LEU A 152 7.02 -4.95 8.84
N ILE A 153 7.95 -5.81 8.38
CA ILE A 153 9.33 -5.82 8.88
C ILE A 153 10.00 -4.49 8.59
N CYS A 154 9.88 -3.97 7.37
CA CYS A 154 10.46 -2.66 7.01
C CYS A 154 9.87 -1.53 7.85
N VAL A 155 8.56 -1.55 8.13
CA VAL A 155 7.92 -0.55 9.00
C VAL A 155 8.43 -0.66 10.43
N ALA A 156 8.50 -1.86 11.00
CA ALA A 156 9.05 -2.09 12.33
C ALA A 156 10.52 -1.64 12.43
N TYR A 157 11.33 -1.96 11.42
CA TYR A 157 12.72 -1.52 11.34
C TYR A 157 12.84 0.01 11.26
N SER A 158 12.04 0.65 10.40
CA SER A 158 12.05 2.11 10.24
C SER A 158 11.66 2.82 11.53
N LEU A 159 10.72 2.24 12.29
CA LEU A 159 10.28 2.76 13.60
C LEU A 159 11.41 2.82 14.64
N GLN A 160 12.33 1.84 14.61
CA GLN A 160 13.44 1.75 15.55
C GLN A 160 14.68 2.53 15.09
N HIS A 161 14.95 2.56 13.77
CA HIS A 161 16.20 3.09 13.23
C HIS A 161 16.09 4.52 12.70
N SER A 162 14.94 4.93 12.12
CA SER A 162 14.75 6.30 11.63
C SER A 162 14.27 7.21 12.76
N LYS A 163 15.06 8.25 13.03
CA LYS A 163 14.70 9.30 14.01
C LYS A 163 13.47 10.07 13.55
N GLU A 164 13.32 10.27 12.25
CA GLU A 164 12.24 11.02 11.61
C GLU A 164 10.90 10.34 11.79
N ASP A 165 10.84 9.02 11.56
CA ASP A 165 9.63 8.22 11.77
C ASP A 165 9.32 8.10 13.27
N ARG A 166 10.32 7.84 14.11
CA ARG A 166 10.14 7.78 15.57
C ARG A 166 9.52 9.05 16.14
N LEU A 167 9.98 10.22 15.70
CA LEU A 167 9.46 11.53 16.14
C LEU A 167 8.02 11.77 15.65
N ALA A 168 7.68 11.34 14.44
CA ALA A 168 6.31 11.45 13.92
C ALA A 168 5.31 10.69 14.80
N TYR A 169 5.69 9.49 15.24
CA TYR A 169 4.88 8.66 16.15
C TYR A 169 4.82 9.24 17.57
N LEU A 170 5.96 9.69 18.13
CA LEU A 170 6.01 10.27 19.48
C LEU A 170 5.16 11.54 19.62
N ASN A 171 5.10 12.37 18.59
CA ASN A 171 4.35 13.63 18.65
C ASN A 171 2.82 13.45 18.70
N HIS A 172 2.30 12.27 18.30
CA HIS A 172 0.85 12.02 18.21
C HIS A 172 0.33 10.94 19.15
N ILE A 173 1.20 10.05 19.65
CA ILE A 173 0.77 8.93 20.47
C ILE A 173 0.91 9.28 21.96
N LEU A 174 -0.22 9.25 22.66
CA LEU A 174 -0.30 9.29 24.12
C LEU A 174 0.29 7.99 24.68
N GLY A 175 1.49 8.08 25.27
CA GLY A 175 2.21 6.91 25.81
C GLY A 175 3.71 6.91 25.55
N GLY A 176 4.21 7.83 24.71
CA GLY A 176 5.63 8.05 24.50
C GLY A 176 6.35 6.81 23.96
N GLU A 177 7.51 6.49 24.54
CA GLU A 177 8.39 5.42 24.06
C GLU A 177 7.80 4.01 24.27
N ILE A 178 6.99 3.80 25.31
CA ILE A 178 6.41 2.49 25.64
C ILE A 178 5.44 2.05 24.53
N THR A 179 4.56 2.96 24.10
CA THR A 179 3.64 2.71 22.98
C THR A 179 4.37 2.44 21.67
N LEU A 180 5.52 3.09 21.46
CA LEU A 180 6.38 2.83 20.30
C LEU A 180 6.96 1.41 20.31
N GLN A 181 7.47 0.96 21.47
CA GLN A 181 7.97 -0.40 21.63
C GLN A 181 6.86 -1.45 21.46
N LEU A 182 5.67 -1.19 21.98
CA LEU A 182 4.50 -2.06 21.77
C LEU A 182 4.11 -2.15 20.29
N LEU A 183 4.12 -1.02 19.56
CA LEU A 183 3.88 -1.02 18.12
C LEU A 183 4.96 -1.78 17.35
N PHE A 184 6.23 -1.66 17.73
CA PHE A 184 7.32 -2.43 17.15
C PHE A 184 7.09 -3.94 17.30
N ILE A 185 6.78 -4.40 18.52
CA ILE A 185 6.49 -5.81 18.81
C ILE A 185 5.27 -6.26 18.01
N LEU A 186 4.21 -5.44 17.98
CA LEU A 186 2.98 -5.74 17.26
C LEU A 186 3.23 -5.91 15.75
N TYR A 187 3.94 -4.98 15.11
CA TYR A 187 4.29 -5.11 13.70
C TYR A 187 5.19 -6.32 13.43
N GLY A 188 6.12 -6.65 14.33
CA GLY A 188 6.94 -7.86 14.25
C GLY A 188 6.11 -9.15 14.29
N VAL A 189 5.16 -9.25 15.24
CA VAL A 189 4.26 -10.41 15.35
C VAL A 189 3.35 -10.53 14.13
N LEU A 190 2.80 -9.41 13.65
CA LEU A 190 2.00 -9.39 12.43
C LEU A 190 2.82 -9.84 11.22
N ALA A 191 4.05 -9.34 11.07
CA ALA A 191 4.96 -9.76 10.00
C ALA A 191 5.21 -11.27 10.00
N LEU A 192 5.53 -11.84 11.18
CA LEU A 192 5.72 -13.28 11.34
C LEU A 192 4.46 -14.08 10.98
N SER A 193 3.28 -13.56 11.33
CA SER A 193 2.01 -14.19 10.97
C SER A 193 1.79 -14.24 9.45
N PHE A 194 2.09 -13.15 8.74
CA PHE A 194 2.00 -13.10 7.27
C PHE A 194 3.06 -13.96 6.57
N LEU A 195 4.29 -14.04 7.11
CA LEU A 195 5.37 -14.85 6.55
C LEU A 195 5.19 -16.35 6.80
N SER A 196 4.71 -16.73 7.98
CA SER A 196 4.43 -18.13 8.34
C SER A 196 3.12 -18.64 7.72
N GLY A 197 2.23 -17.74 7.30
CA GLY A 197 0.89 -18.07 6.83
C GLY A 197 -0.06 -18.51 7.95
N TYR A 198 0.32 -18.32 9.22
CA TYR A 198 -0.49 -18.68 10.37
C TYR A 198 -1.37 -17.51 10.83
N TYR A 199 -2.65 -17.77 11.14
CA TYR A 199 -3.64 -16.77 11.57
C TYR A 199 -3.74 -15.51 10.68
N ILE A 200 -3.58 -15.65 9.35
CA ILE A 200 -3.57 -14.52 8.40
C ILE A 200 -4.82 -13.65 8.51
N SER A 201 -6.02 -14.25 8.68
CA SER A 201 -7.26 -13.48 8.77
C SER A 201 -7.29 -12.59 10.02
N THR A 202 -6.85 -13.12 11.17
CA THR A 202 -6.76 -12.35 12.42
C THR A 202 -5.70 -11.24 12.31
N ALA A 203 -4.54 -11.56 11.74
CA ALA A 203 -3.49 -10.58 11.51
C ALA A 203 -3.96 -9.44 10.58
N ALA A 204 -4.70 -9.78 9.52
CA ALA A 204 -5.31 -8.81 8.61
C ALA A 204 -6.41 -7.98 9.29
N GLN A 205 -7.23 -8.57 10.17
CA GLN A 205 -8.21 -7.82 10.95
C GLN A 205 -7.54 -6.79 11.87
N ILE A 206 -6.50 -7.19 12.61
CA ILE A 206 -5.73 -6.27 13.46
C ILE A 206 -5.12 -5.16 12.61
N LEU A 207 -4.47 -5.51 11.49
CA LEU A 207 -3.84 -4.54 10.60
C LEU A 207 -4.87 -3.59 9.95
N SER A 208 -6.09 -4.06 9.67
CA SER A 208 -7.18 -3.22 9.14
C SER A 208 -7.66 -2.15 10.14
N VAL A 209 -7.47 -2.37 11.44
CA VAL A 209 -7.76 -1.34 12.45
C VAL A 209 -6.60 -0.35 12.59
N ILE A 210 -5.36 -0.85 12.51
CA ILE A 210 -4.15 -0.04 12.71
C ILE A 210 -3.88 0.88 11.52
N LEU A 211 -3.98 0.38 10.27
CA LEU A 211 -3.61 1.13 9.08
C LEU A 211 -4.36 2.47 8.91
N PRO A 212 -5.70 2.55 9.10
CA PRO A 212 -6.40 3.83 9.04
C PRO A 212 -5.90 4.84 10.06
N LEU A 213 -5.56 4.40 11.28
CA LEU A 213 -5.01 5.27 12.32
C LEU A 213 -3.64 5.81 11.91
N VAL A 214 -2.77 4.95 11.35
CA VAL A 214 -1.46 5.36 10.83
C VAL A 214 -1.62 6.35 9.67
N ILE A 215 -2.54 6.09 8.74
CA ILE A 215 -2.80 6.98 7.60
C ILE A 215 -3.26 8.35 8.07
N LEU A 216 -4.20 8.41 9.03
CA LEU A 216 -4.79 9.67 9.49
C LEU A 216 -3.84 10.47 10.39
N PHE A 217 -3.26 9.83 11.41
CA PHE A 217 -2.49 10.54 12.44
C PHE A 217 -1.03 10.76 12.06
N ILE A 218 -0.46 9.86 11.26
CA ILE A 218 0.99 9.87 11.00
C ILE A 218 1.26 10.40 9.60
N ASP A 219 0.71 9.74 8.58
CA ASP A 219 0.92 10.20 7.21
C ASP A 219 0.11 11.47 6.88
N GLY A 220 -1.05 11.66 7.50
CA GLY A 220 -1.90 12.84 7.34
C GLY A 220 -1.35 14.11 7.98
N ASN A 221 -0.29 14.03 8.79
CA ASN A 221 0.37 15.22 9.32
C ASN A 221 1.27 15.87 8.26
N LEU A 222 0.64 16.59 7.34
CA LEU A 222 1.32 17.31 6.27
C LEU A 222 2.28 18.37 6.81
N GLY A 223 1.98 19.03 7.94
CA GLY A 223 2.87 20.04 8.52
C GLY A 223 4.20 19.46 9.03
N TYR A 224 4.18 18.27 9.63
CA TYR A 224 5.42 17.60 10.04
C TYR A 224 6.25 17.17 8.82
N TRP A 225 5.63 16.55 7.82
CA TRP A 225 6.35 16.03 6.66
C TRP A 225 6.82 17.13 5.70
N HIS A 226 5.96 18.08 5.39
CA HIS A 226 6.25 19.17 4.45
C HIS A 226 7.05 20.28 5.11
N ASP A 227 6.59 20.84 6.23
CA ASP A 227 7.22 22.04 6.81
C ASP A 227 8.47 21.69 7.63
N SER A 228 8.43 20.61 8.43
CA SER A 228 9.57 20.26 9.30
C SER A 228 10.62 19.39 8.62
N ARG A 229 10.21 18.48 7.73
CA ARG A 229 11.10 17.52 7.05
C ARG A 229 11.34 17.80 5.58
N ARG A 230 10.73 18.85 5.01
CA ARG A 230 10.89 19.28 3.62
C ARG A 230 10.64 18.17 2.60
N VAL A 231 9.70 17.27 2.90
CA VAL A 231 9.23 16.26 1.95
C VAL A 231 8.31 16.94 0.94
N GLU A 232 8.51 16.66 -0.35
CA GLU A 232 7.67 17.15 -1.44
C GLU A 232 6.21 16.74 -1.20
N PHE A 233 5.28 17.69 -1.37
CA PHE A 233 3.89 17.49 -0.95
C PHE A 233 3.25 16.32 -1.70
N TRP A 234 3.46 16.25 -3.02
CA TRP A 234 2.88 15.18 -3.83
C TRP A 234 3.53 13.83 -3.61
N ASN A 235 4.78 13.79 -3.12
CA ASN A 235 5.39 12.53 -2.69
C ASN A 235 4.68 11.98 -1.44
N GLN A 236 4.31 12.87 -0.50
CA GLN A 236 3.54 12.47 0.67
C GLN A 236 2.11 12.01 0.29
N MET A 237 1.45 12.70 -0.63
CA MET A 237 0.14 12.28 -1.15
C MET A 237 0.20 10.93 -1.89
N LYS A 238 1.29 10.67 -2.60
CA LYS A 238 1.56 9.35 -3.22
C LYS A 238 1.71 8.27 -2.13
N LEU A 239 2.52 8.53 -1.11
CA LEU A 239 2.74 7.63 0.04
C LEU A 239 1.45 7.33 0.82
N ILE A 240 0.57 8.33 1.01
CA ILE A 240 -0.76 8.14 1.60
C ILE A 240 -1.60 7.22 0.73
N GLY A 241 -1.69 7.50 -0.57
CA GLY A 241 -2.44 6.67 -1.51
C GLY A 241 -1.96 5.23 -1.55
N GLN A 242 -0.65 5.04 -1.42
CA GLN A 242 -0.03 3.73 -1.31
C GLN A 242 -0.54 2.96 -0.07
N ASN A 243 -0.55 3.60 1.10
CA ASN A 243 -1.11 2.99 2.31
C ASN A 243 -2.62 2.72 2.22
N VAL A 244 -3.39 3.57 1.54
CA VAL A 244 -4.82 3.32 1.26
C VAL A 244 -4.99 2.08 0.37
N GLY A 245 -4.11 1.88 -0.62
CA GLY A 245 -4.08 0.66 -1.45
C GLY A 245 -3.77 -0.60 -0.63
N ILE A 246 -2.76 -0.53 0.26
CA ILE A 246 -2.42 -1.61 1.19
C ILE A 246 -3.59 -1.93 2.11
N PHE A 247 -4.25 -0.91 2.67
CA PHE A 247 -5.44 -1.07 3.48
C PHE A 247 -6.55 -1.81 2.71
N GLY A 248 -6.75 -1.49 1.44
CA GLY A 248 -7.67 -2.23 0.56
C GLY A 248 -7.34 -3.73 0.47
N ALA A 249 -6.06 -4.08 0.30
CA ALA A 249 -5.62 -5.48 0.28
C ALA A 249 -5.84 -6.20 1.62
N VAL A 250 -5.56 -5.51 2.72
CA VAL A 250 -5.71 -6.04 4.08
C VAL A 250 -7.18 -6.28 4.41
N ILE A 251 -8.09 -5.39 4.02
CA ILE A 251 -9.54 -5.61 4.20
C ILE A 251 -10.00 -6.86 3.42
N ILE A 252 -9.52 -7.04 2.18
CA ILE A 252 -9.84 -8.24 1.41
C ILE A 252 -9.38 -9.48 2.18
N LEU A 253 -8.14 -9.53 2.68
CA LEU A 253 -7.65 -10.68 3.47
C LEU A 253 -8.38 -10.87 4.81
N ALA A 254 -8.81 -9.78 5.46
CA ALA A 254 -9.54 -9.82 6.72
C ALA A 254 -10.97 -10.37 6.57
N THR A 255 -11.56 -10.20 5.37
CA THR A 255 -12.94 -10.55 5.06
C THR A 255 -13.09 -11.81 4.19
N ASP A 256 -12.01 -12.25 3.54
CA ASP A 256 -11.95 -13.46 2.70
C ASP A 256 -11.72 -14.70 3.58
N GLY A 257 -12.80 -15.14 4.25
CA GLY A 257 -12.89 -16.32 5.12
C GLY A 257 -14.16 -17.12 4.88
#